data_AF-A0A1D2X3X4-F1
#
_entry.id   AF-A0A1D2X3X4-F1
#
_cell.length_a   1.000
_cell.length_b   1.000
_cell.length_c   1.000
_cell.angle_alpha   90.00
_cell.angle_beta   90.00
_cell.angle_gamma   90.00
#
_symmetry.space_group_name_H-M   'P 1'
#
loop_
_entity.id
_entity.type
_entity.pdbx_description
1 polymer ?
#
loop_
_entity_poly.entity_id
_entity_poly.type
_entity_poly.pdbx_seq_one_letter_code
_entity_poly.pdbx_strand_id
1 'polypeptide(L)'
;MNINIFTLVGEIIVLGIIILLIAIIITIILGIYLLRKNKLIFPKILLFTLNFTYPSIKYLLQKFQFDDLIIDRISIDLRNKLNEKKFKELDAKDVIMVLPHCLRAMNCPAKLGHAGLECIKCGKCSIGTFKKISDEKGIGMYIVPGSTFIKHVIKIRKFKGVIGVACPLDLNTAMTALSNYTVQGIYLLNDGCINTLVNEDEVIYLMNILKPKTSYTK
;
A
#
# COMPACT_ATOMS: atom_id res chain seq x y z
N MET A 1 10.83 -28.12 -42.29
CA MET A 1 11.50 -26.97 -41.65
C MET A 1 11.79 -27.37 -40.22
N ASN A 2 12.98 -27.92 -39.96
CA ASN A 2 13.38 -28.33 -38.60
C ASN A 2 13.73 -27.06 -37.83
N ILE A 3 12.75 -26.51 -37.11
CA ILE A 3 12.99 -25.42 -36.18
C ILE A 3 13.95 -25.99 -35.12
N ASN A 4 15.18 -25.50 -35.11
CA ASN A 4 16.15 -25.89 -34.09
C ASN A 4 15.63 -25.35 -32.75
N ILE A 5 15.42 -26.26 -31.80
CA ILE A 5 14.85 -25.90 -30.50
C ILE A 5 15.66 -24.79 -29.81
N PHE A 6 16.97 -24.75 -30.04
CA PHE A 6 17.85 -23.70 -29.52
C PHE A 6 17.63 -22.33 -30.16
N THR A 7 17.36 -22.25 -31.48
CA THR A 7 17.08 -20.96 -32.14
C THR A 7 15.72 -20.42 -31.71
N LEU A 8 14.72 -21.29 -31.59
CA LEU A 8 13.39 -20.90 -31.11
C LEU A 8 13.44 -20.35 -29.67
N VAL A 9 14.17 -21.04 -28.78
CA VAL A 9 14.35 -20.57 -27.40
C VAL A 9 15.09 -19.22 -27.37
N GLY A 10 16.13 -19.05 -28.19
CA GLY A 10 16.86 -17.80 -28.31
C GLY A 10 15.98 -16.63 -28.75
N GLU A 11 15.18 -16.83 -29.80
CA GLU A 11 14.23 -15.82 -30.31
C GLU A 11 13.20 -15.40 -29.26
N ILE A 12 12.62 -16.36 -28.53
CA ILE A 12 11.64 -16.09 -27.46
C ILE A 12 12.27 -15.24 -26.34
N ILE A 13 13.50 -15.57 -25.92
CA ILE A 13 14.21 -14.83 -24.88
C ILE A 13 14.47 -13.40 -25.33
N VAL A 14 15.00 -13.20 -26.55
CA VAL A 14 15.28 -11.86 -27.10
C VAL A 14 14.00 -11.03 -27.18
N LEU A 15 12.91 -11.63 -27.68
CA LEU A 15 11.61 -10.95 -27.80
C LEU A 15 11.06 -10.57 -26.41
N GLY A 16 11.22 -11.44 -25.41
CA GLY A 16 10.88 -11.16 -24.01
C GLY A 16 11.67 -9.99 -23.43
N ILE A 17 12.97 -9.90 -23.69
CA ILE A 17 13.81 -8.77 -23.27
C ILE A 17 13.34 -7.46 -23.93
N ILE A 18 13.04 -7.49 -25.23
CA ILE A 18 12.53 -6.32 -25.96
C ILE A 18 11.19 -5.85 -25.35
N ILE A 19 10.27 -6.77 -25.07
CA ILE A 19 8.99 -6.45 -24.42
C ILE A 19 9.22 -5.81 -23.05
N LEU A 20 10.15 -6.34 -22.25
CA LEU A 20 10.48 -5.79 -20.94
C LEU A 20 11.03 -4.35 -21.05
N LEU A 21 11.95 -4.09 -21.98
CA LEU A 21 12.50 -2.76 -22.22
C LEU A 21 11.42 -1.76 -22.65
N ILE A 22 10.53 -2.18 -23.56
CA ILE A 22 9.38 -1.36 -23.98
C ILE A 22 8.47 -1.06 -22.77
N ALA A 23 8.17 -2.06 -21.94
CA ALA A 23 7.35 -1.86 -20.75
C ALA A 23 7.98 -0.88 -19.75
N ILE A 24 9.31 -0.92 -19.56
CA ILE A 24 10.04 0.03 -18.72
C ILE A 24 9.91 1.46 -19.27
N ILE A 25 10.15 1.64 -20.58
CA ILE A 25 10.02 2.95 -21.25
C ILE A 25 8.59 3.49 -21.10
N ILE A 26 7.57 2.65 -21.31
CA ILE A 26 6.17 3.04 -21.14
C ILE A 26 5.89 3.49 -19.70
N THR A 27 6.35 2.73 -18.69
CA THR A 27 6.20 3.11 -17.27
C THR A 27 6.82 4.48 -16.98
N ILE A 28 8.03 4.74 -17.50
CA ILE A 28 8.72 6.02 -17.31
C ILE A 28 7.95 7.16 -17.98
N ILE A 29 7.53 7.00 -19.24
CA ILE A 29 6.80 8.03 -19.99
C ILE A 29 5.47 8.37 -19.29
N LEU A 30 4.69 7.34 -18.93
CA LEU A 30 3.41 7.51 -18.24
C LEU A 30 3.59 8.11 -16.84
N GLY A 31 4.64 7.71 -16.11
CA GLY A 31 5.01 8.26 -14.81
C GLY A 31 5.37 9.75 -14.89
N ILE A 32 6.27 10.13 -15.81
CA ILE A 32 6.66 11.54 -16.04
C ILE A 32 5.45 12.36 -16.47
N TYR A 33 4.62 11.85 -17.37
CA TYR A 33 3.40 12.53 -17.81
C TYR A 33 2.47 12.82 -16.61
N LEU A 34 2.25 11.83 -15.75
CA LEU A 34 1.44 11.96 -14.54
C LEU A 34 2.01 13.02 -13.58
N LEU A 35 3.34 13.06 -13.41
CA LEU A 35 4.00 14.05 -12.57
C LEU A 35 3.85 15.46 -13.16
N ARG A 36 4.04 15.64 -14.47
CA ARG A 36 3.99 16.96 -15.14
C ARG A 36 2.59 17.54 -15.29
N LYS A 37 1.60 16.72 -15.64
CA LYS A 37 0.25 17.19 -15.98
C LYS A 37 -0.76 16.98 -14.87
N ASN A 38 -0.38 16.29 -13.79
CA ASN A 38 -1.27 15.87 -12.72
C ASN A 38 -2.54 15.15 -13.24
N LYS A 39 -2.46 14.56 -14.44
CA LYS A 39 -3.57 13.93 -15.17
C LYS A 39 -3.24 12.47 -15.44
N LEU A 40 -4.24 11.63 -15.24
CA LEU A 40 -4.16 10.18 -15.40
C LEU A 40 -4.91 9.78 -16.68
N ILE A 41 -4.17 9.60 -17.77
CA ILE A 41 -4.78 9.24 -19.06
C ILE A 41 -5.13 7.74 -19.08
N PHE A 42 -4.28 6.88 -18.51
CA PHE A 42 -4.51 5.43 -18.48
C PHE A 42 -4.03 4.78 -17.16
N PRO A 43 -4.81 4.90 -16.08
CA PRO A 43 -4.39 4.43 -14.75
C PRO A 43 -4.17 2.91 -14.69
N LYS A 44 -4.97 2.12 -15.42
CA LYS A 44 -4.83 0.66 -15.48
C LYS A 44 -3.55 0.22 -16.19
N ILE A 45 -3.20 0.87 -17.31
CA ILE A 45 -2.00 0.56 -18.08
C ILE A 45 -0.75 0.89 -17.26
N LEU A 46 -0.73 2.07 -16.63
CA LEU A 46 0.38 2.48 -15.78
C LEU A 46 0.60 1.52 -14.60
N LEU A 47 -0.48 1.09 -13.91
CA LEU A 47 -0.35 0.10 -12.85
C LEU A 47 0.11 -1.27 -13.37
N PHE A 48 -0.37 -1.68 -14.54
CA PHE A 48 0.04 -2.92 -15.17
C PHE A 48 1.53 -2.93 -15.50
N THR A 49 2.02 -1.90 -16.20
CA THR A 49 3.43 -1.81 -16.59
C THR A 49 4.33 -1.63 -15.37
N LEU A 50 3.91 -0.87 -14.37
CA LEU A 50 4.62 -0.74 -13.09
C LEU A 50 4.74 -2.10 -12.39
N ASN A 51 3.64 -2.85 -12.23
CA ASN A 51 3.68 -4.16 -11.57
C ASN A 51 4.50 -5.19 -12.37
N PHE A 52 4.42 -5.14 -13.70
CA PHE A 52 5.20 -6.03 -14.58
C PHE A 52 6.71 -5.75 -14.49
N THR A 53 7.10 -4.47 -14.42
CA THR A 53 8.51 -4.06 -14.37
C THR A 53 9.10 -4.02 -12.96
N TYR A 54 8.25 -4.06 -11.93
CA TYR A 54 8.65 -3.99 -10.51
C TYR A 54 9.75 -5.00 -10.13
N PRO A 55 9.62 -6.32 -10.41
CA PRO A 55 10.65 -7.29 -9.99
C PRO A 55 12.00 -7.00 -10.65
N SER A 56 11.98 -6.62 -11.94
CA SER A 56 13.19 -6.31 -12.71
C SER A 56 13.89 -5.06 -12.18
N ILE A 57 13.13 -3.98 -11.93
CA ILE A 57 13.68 -2.73 -11.38
C ILE A 57 14.25 -2.99 -9.99
N LYS A 58 13.51 -3.71 -9.13
CA LYS A 58 13.94 -4.01 -7.77
C LYS A 58 15.23 -4.82 -7.75
N TYR A 59 15.33 -5.87 -8.57
CA TYR A 59 16.55 -6.66 -8.72
C TYR A 59 17.75 -5.80 -9.15
N LEU A 60 17.55 -4.88 -10.09
CA LEU A 60 18.62 -3.97 -10.53
C LEU A 60 19.05 -3.02 -9.40
N LEU A 61 18.11 -2.39 -8.70
CA LEU A 61 18.42 -1.48 -7.58
C LEU A 61 19.24 -2.19 -6.50
N GLN A 62 18.82 -3.40 -6.10
CA GLN A 62 19.54 -4.22 -5.13
C GLN A 62 20.96 -4.58 -5.62
N LYS A 63 21.09 -4.98 -6.89
CA LYS A 63 22.38 -5.34 -7.47
C LYS A 63 23.36 -4.14 -7.52
N PHE A 64 22.86 -2.94 -7.77
CA PHE A 64 23.64 -1.71 -7.78
C PHE A 64 23.75 -1.04 -6.39
N GLN A 65 23.28 -1.70 -5.32
CA GLN A 65 23.32 -1.19 -3.94
C GLN A 65 22.61 0.17 -3.76
N PHE A 66 21.56 0.43 -4.54
CA PHE A 66 20.67 1.55 -4.35
C PHE A 66 19.54 1.21 -3.37
N ASP A 67 18.90 2.24 -2.78
CA ASP A 67 17.69 2.06 -1.96
C ASP A 67 16.57 1.46 -2.83
N ASP A 68 16.32 0.16 -2.65
CA ASP A 68 15.32 -0.59 -3.39
C ASP A 68 13.89 -0.33 -2.86
N LEU A 69 13.73 0.35 -1.72
CA LEU A 69 12.42 0.79 -1.21
C LEU A 69 11.87 1.99 -2.00
N ILE A 70 12.69 2.68 -2.80
CA ILE A 70 12.24 3.80 -3.64
C ILE A 70 11.12 3.35 -4.58
N ILE A 71 11.25 2.18 -5.22
CA ILE A 71 10.21 1.70 -6.16
C ILE A 71 8.92 1.32 -5.42
N ASP A 72 9.02 0.84 -4.18
CA ASP A 72 7.87 0.57 -3.32
C ASP A 72 7.13 1.87 -2.96
N ARG A 73 7.84 2.92 -2.53
CA ARG A 73 7.25 4.24 -2.23
C ARG A 73 6.58 4.86 -3.46
N ILE A 74 7.24 4.85 -4.62
CA ILE A 74 6.67 5.36 -5.88
C ILE A 74 5.37 4.62 -6.24
N SER A 75 5.35 3.29 -6.09
CA SER A 75 4.15 2.49 -6.32
C SER A 75 3.00 2.87 -5.39
N ILE A 76 3.29 3.07 -4.09
CA ILE A 76 2.32 3.49 -3.08
C ILE A 76 1.75 4.86 -3.43
N ASP A 77 2.59 5.86 -3.67
CA ASP A 77 2.17 7.24 -3.95
C ASP A 77 1.33 7.33 -5.22
N LEU A 78 1.71 6.57 -6.24
CA LEU A 78 0.94 6.44 -7.46
C LEU A 78 -0.46 5.89 -7.16
N ARG A 79 -0.56 4.79 -6.40
CA ARG A 79 -1.85 4.18 -6.04
C ARG A 79 -2.71 5.10 -5.17
N ASN A 80 -2.09 5.85 -4.26
CA ASN A 80 -2.77 6.87 -3.46
C ASN A 80 -3.40 7.92 -4.36
N LYS A 81 -2.62 8.49 -5.28
CA LYS A 81 -3.07 9.50 -6.24
C LYS A 81 -4.18 8.99 -7.16
N LEU A 82 -4.07 7.74 -7.62
CA LEU A 82 -5.08 7.08 -8.45
C LEU A 82 -6.42 6.91 -7.73
N ASN A 83 -6.39 6.62 -6.43
CA ASN A 83 -7.58 6.33 -5.63
C ASN A 83 -8.11 7.54 -4.88
N GLU A 84 -7.40 8.66 -4.85
CA GLU A 84 -7.68 9.82 -3.99
C GLU A 84 -9.13 10.32 -4.11
N LYS A 85 -9.61 10.52 -5.35
CA LYS A 85 -10.96 11.02 -5.60
C LYS A 85 -12.03 10.04 -5.13
N LYS A 86 -11.91 8.77 -5.52
CA LYS A 86 -12.83 7.71 -5.12
C LYS A 86 -12.85 7.52 -3.60
N PHE A 87 -11.68 7.64 -2.97
CA PHE A 87 -11.55 7.45 -1.52
C PHE A 87 -12.33 8.52 -0.74
N LYS A 88 -12.24 9.80 -1.16
CA LYS A 88 -13.00 10.91 -0.57
C LYS A 88 -14.52 10.75 -0.67
N GLU A 89 -15.01 9.91 -1.57
CA GLU A 89 -16.44 9.68 -1.77
C GLU A 89 -17.02 8.59 -0.87
N LEU A 90 -16.15 7.79 -0.23
CA LEU A 90 -16.54 6.66 0.62
C LEU A 90 -17.09 7.10 1.98
N ASP A 91 -18.03 6.31 2.50
CA ASP A 91 -18.47 6.39 3.88
C ASP A 91 -17.47 5.68 4.80
N ALA A 92 -17.18 6.27 5.95
CA ALA A 92 -16.25 5.74 6.94
C ALA A 92 -16.61 4.32 7.42
N LYS A 93 -17.91 4.02 7.50
CA LYS A 93 -18.44 2.67 7.82
C LYS A 93 -18.10 1.61 6.77
N ASP A 94 -17.77 2.01 5.54
CA ASP A 94 -17.38 1.10 4.45
C ASP A 94 -15.86 1.00 4.31
N VAL A 95 -15.10 1.59 5.23
CA VAL A 95 -13.63 1.60 5.21
C VAL A 95 -13.06 0.83 6.38
N ILE A 96 -12.00 0.10 6.10
CA ILE A 96 -11.15 -0.51 7.13
C ILE A 96 -9.80 0.18 7.20
N MET A 97 -9.19 0.17 8.37
CA MET A 97 -7.82 0.59 8.61
C MET A 97 -7.00 -0.61 9.08
N VAL A 98 -5.88 -0.87 8.42
CA VAL A 98 -4.96 -1.95 8.77
C VAL A 98 -3.65 -1.34 9.24
N LEU A 99 -3.29 -1.61 10.49
CA LEU A 99 -2.10 -1.09 11.17
C LEU A 99 -1.10 -2.22 11.46
N PRO A 100 0.21 -1.94 11.45
CA PRO A 100 1.21 -2.95 11.78
C PRO A 100 1.39 -3.05 13.30
N HIS A 101 1.61 -4.25 13.81
CA HIS A 101 1.93 -4.44 15.24
C HIS A 101 3.19 -3.69 15.69
N CYS A 102 4.12 -3.41 14.77
CA CYS A 102 5.37 -2.69 15.02
C CYS A 102 5.18 -1.24 15.50
N LEU A 103 4.02 -0.63 15.20
CA LEU A 103 3.65 0.73 15.64
C LEU A 103 3.30 0.77 17.14
N ARG A 104 3.15 -0.40 17.75
CA ARG A 104 2.78 -0.54 19.15
C ARG A 104 3.99 -0.29 20.04
N ALA A 105 3.80 0.41 21.15
CA ALA A 105 4.83 0.53 22.17
C ALA A 105 5.21 -0.84 22.75
N MET A 106 6.48 -1.02 23.11
CA MET A 106 7.02 -2.26 23.68
C MET A 106 6.22 -2.79 24.88
N ASN A 107 5.78 -1.88 25.76
CA ASN A 107 5.04 -2.19 26.98
C ASN A 107 3.51 -2.06 26.81
N CYS A 108 2.99 -2.25 25.59
CA CYS A 108 1.56 -2.16 25.32
C CYS A 108 0.82 -3.40 25.85
N PRO A 109 -0.26 -3.21 26.64
CA PRO A 109 -1.03 -4.30 27.24
C PRO A 109 -2.04 -4.97 26.28
N ALA A 110 -2.11 -4.54 25.01
CA ALA A 110 -3.04 -5.12 24.04
C ALA A 110 -2.81 -6.62 23.86
N LYS A 111 -3.88 -7.40 23.88
CA LYS A 111 -3.83 -8.87 23.72
C LYS A 111 -4.13 -9.24 22.26
N LEU A 112 -3.65 -10.41 21.86
CA LEU A 112 -3.98 -10.99 20.56
C LEU A 112 -5.39 -11.61 20.65
N GLY A 113 -6.31 -11.09 19.84
CA GLY A 113 -7.65 -11.63 19.64
C GLY A 113 -7.77 -12.36 18.31
N HIS A 114 -9.01 -12.70 17.92
CA HIS A 114 -9.31 -13.48 16.72
C HIS A 114 -8.97 -12.75 15.40
N ALA A 115 -9.03 -11.41 15.40
CA ALA A 115 -8.86 -10.58 14.20
C ALA A 115 -7.57 -9.74 14.20
N GLY A 116 -6.66 -10.01 15.13
CA GLY A 116 -5.45 -9.21 15.37
C GLY A 116 -5.35 -8.72 16.82
N LEU A 117 -4.51 -7.73 17.07
CA LEU A 117 -4.35 -7.16 18.41
C LEU A 117 -5.53 -6.25 18.78
N GLU A 118 -6.01 -6.38 20.01
CA GLU A 118 -7.14 -5.61 20.53
C GLU A 118 -6.62 -4.39 21.32
N CYS A 119 -6.65 -3.22 20.69
CA CYS A 119 -6.21 -1.98 21.34
C CYS A 119 -7.23 -1.50 22.38
N ILE A 120 -6.76 -1.38 23.64
CA ILE A 120 -7.53 -0.85 24.76
C ILE A 120 -7.34 0.66 24.99
N LYS A 121 -6.78 1.39 24.00
CA LYS A 121 -6.51 2.84 24.08
C LYS A 121 -5.63 3.23 25.27
N CYS A 122 -4.57 2.46 25.53
CA CYS A 122 -3.66 2.66 26.67
C CYS A 122 -2.82 3.95 26.65
N GLY A 123 -2.91 4.76 25.60
CA GLY A 123 -2.19 6.05 25.48
C GLY A 123 -0.69 5.96 25.17
N LYS A 124 -0.12 4.76 25.01
CA LYS A 124 1.34 4.58 24.85
C LYS A 124 1.87 4.69 23.42
N CYS A 125 0.99 4.73 22.41
CA CYS A 125 1.35 4.80 20.99
C CYS A 125 0.20 5.41 20.18
N SER A 126 0.49 5.83 18.96
CA SER A 126 -0.46 6.48 18.03
C SER A 126 -1.70 5.65 17.68
N ILE A 127 -1.60 4.32 17.78
CA ILE A 127 -2.74 3.39 17.58
C ILE A 127 -3.93 3.76 18.50
N GLY A 128 -3.67 4.23 19.72
CA GLY A 128 -4.75 4.63 20.64
C GLY A 128 -5.59 5.78 20.10
N THR A 129 -4.93 6.80 19.53
CA THR A 129 -5.56 7.95 18.88
C THR A 129 -6.37 7.50 17.66
N PHE A 130 -5.79 6.67 16.79
CA PHE A 130 -6.50 6.14 15.62
C PHE A 130 -7.70 5.28 16.02
N LYS A 131 -7.60 4.51 17.10
CA LYS A 131 -8.71 3.70 17.62
C LYS A 131 -9.88 4.57 18.06
N LYS A 132 -9.61 5.66 18.79
CA LYS A 132 -10.65 6.60 19.23
C LYS A 132 -11.42 7.18 18.03
N ILE A 133 -10.70 7.72 17.03
CA ILE A 133 -11.31 8.29 15.83
C ILE A 133 -12.06 7.20 15.03
N SER A 134 -11.50 6.00 14.93
CA SER A 134 -12.13 4.88 14.24
C SER A 134 -13.44 4.46 14.89
N ASP A 135 -13.48 4.40 16.23
CA ASP A 135 -14.68 4.08 17.00
C ASP A 135 -15.79 5.10 16.74
N GLU A 136 -15.45 6.38 16.74
CA GLU A 136 -16.41 7.48 16.54
C GLU A 136 -16.93 7.54 15.09
N LYS A 137 -16.10 7.24 14.09
CA LYS A 137 -16.50 7.26 12.67
C LYS A 137 -17.06 5.92 12.15
N GLY A 138 -16.94 4.85 12.92
CA GLY A 138 -17.31 3.49 12.49
C GLY A 138 -16.33 2.82 11.51
N ILE A 139 -15.09 3.31 11.44
CA ILE A 139 -14.01 2.72 10.62
C ILE A 139 -13.60 1.39 11.27
N GLY A 140 -13.53 0.32 10.47
CA GLY A 140 -13.08 -0.98 10.96
C GLY A 140 -11.57 -1.03 11.15
N MET A 141 -11.07 -0.93 12.37
CA MET A 141 -9.63 -0.92 12.64
C MET A 141 -9.10 -2.32 13.01
N TYR A 142 -8.04 -2.75 12.34
CA TYR A 142 -7.37 -4.05 12.54
C TYR A 142 -5.87 -3.83 12.72
N ILE A 143 -5.31 -4.40 13.79
CA ILE A 143 -3.86 -4.33 14.06
C ILE A 143 -3.29 -5.73 13.82
N VAL A 144 -2.51 -5.88 12.76
CA VAL A 144 -2.07 -7.18 12.28
C VAL A 144 -0.61 -7.46 12.66
N PRO A 145 -0.30 -8.67 13.18
CA PRO A 145 1.08 -9.08 13.45
C PRO A 145 1.88 -9.38 12.17
N GLY A 146 1.21 -9.64 11.04
CA GLY A 146 1.86 -9.88 9.76
C GLY A 146 0.91 -9.82 8.57
N SER A 147 1.48 -9.79 7.37
CA SER A 147 0.76 -9.63 6.11
C SER A 147 -0.23 -10.77 5.81
N THR A 148 0.00 -11.97 6.36
CA THR A 148 -0.91 -13.13 6.23
C THR A 148 -2.28 -12.90 6.84
N PHE A 149 -2.39 -12.03 7.85
CA PHE A 149 -3.67 -11.70 8.50
C PHE A 149 -4.61 -10.89 7.61
N ILE A 150 -4.10 -10.25 6.55
CA ILE A 150 -4.93 -9.46 5.62
C ILE A 150 -6.01 -10.34 4.98
N LYS A 151 -5.71 -11.60 4.64
CA LYS A 151 -6.69 -12.56 4.10
C LYS A 151 -7.84 -12.84 5.07
N HIS A 152 -7.57 -12.82 6.37
CA HIS A 152 -8.60 -12.98 7.40
C HIS A 152 -9.42 -11.70 7.55
N VAL A 153 -8.79 -10.52 7.56
CA VAL A 153 -9.48 -9.23 7.61
C VAL A 153 -10.48 -9.08 6.45
N ILE A 154 -10.10 -9.48 5.23
CA ILE A 154 -10.98 -9.47 4.04
C ILE A 154 -12.25 -10.30 4.24
N LYS A 155 -12.19 -11.40 5.00
CA LYS A 155 -13.33 -12.29 5.22
C LYS A 155 -14.25 -11.83 6.36
N ILE A 156 -13.73 -11.05 7.31
CA ILE A 156 -14.45 -10.67 8.53
C ILE A 156 -15.52 -9.61 8.24
N ARG A 157 -15.21 -8.63 7.39
CA ARG A 157 -16.09 -7.48 7.14
C ARG A 157 -16.08 -7.11 5.67
N LYS A 158 -17.26 -6.79 5.12
CA LYS A 158 -17.36 -6.17 3.80
C LYS A 158 -16.90 -4.72 3.89
N PHE A 159 -16.01 -4.32 2.98
CA PHE A 159 -15.52 -2.95 2.85
C PHE A 159 -15.35 -2.56 1.39
N LYS A 160 -15.31 -1.26 1.12
CA LYS A 160 -15.09 -0.65 -0.20
C LYS A 160 -13.73 0.02 -0.30
N GLY A 161 -13.17 0.44 0.83
CA GLY A 161 -11.86 1.10 0.90
C GLY A 161 -11.01 0.63 2.08
N VAL A 162 -9.71 0.89 1.95
CA VAL A 162 -8.69 0.49 2.93
C VAL A 162 -7.73 1.63 3.18
N ILE A 163 -7.46 1.93 4.45
CA ILE A 163 -6.29 2.71 4.89
C ILE A 163 -5.24 1.72 5.37
N GLY A 164 -4.11 1.62 4.68
CA GLY A 164 -3.00 0.76 5.05
C GLY A 164 -1.85 1.54 5.68
N VAL A 165 -1.30 1.05 6.77
CA VAL A 165 -0.03 1.54 7.35
C VAL A 165 0.92 0.36 7.50
N ALA A 166 2.11 0.44 6.91
CA ALA A 166 3.16 -0.59 7.03
C ALA A 166 4.51 -0.05 6.53
N CYS A 167 5.57 -0.86 6.60
CA CYS A 167 6.81 -0.53 5.90
C CYS A 167 6.57 -0.49 4.37
N PRO A 168 7.40 0.22 3.58
CA PRO A 168 7.15 0.39 2.15
C PRO A 168 6.92 -0.92 1.39
N LEU A 169 7.73 -1.95 1.68
CA LEU A 169 7.64 -3.26 1.03
C LEU A 169 6.29 -3.96 1.29
N ASP A 170 5.92 -4.10 2.56
CA ASP A 170 4.67 -4.76 2.94
C ASP A 170 3.45 -3.96 2.47
N LEU A 171 3.52 -2.64 2.56
CA LEU A 171 2.44 -1.76 2.14
C LEU A 171 2.20 -1.86 0.62
N ASN A 172 3.27 -1.80 -0.19
CA ASN A 172 3.15 -1.93 -1.65
C ASN A 172 2.58 -3.31 -2.04
N THR A 173 3.06 -4.37 -1.39
CA THR A 173 2.56 -5.74 -1.59
C THR A 173 1.07 -5.85 -1.26
N ALA A 174 0.66 -5.33 -0.10
CA ALA A 174 -0.73 -5.33 0.35
C ALA A 174 -1.64 -4.52 -0.59
N MET A 175 -1.23 -3.30 -0.97
CA MET A 175 -2.00 -2.45 -1.88
C MET A 175 -2.11 -3.05 -3.29
N THR A 176 -1.13 -3.84 -3.72
CA THR A 176 -1.19 -4.58 -4.98
C THR A 176 -2.21 -5.72 -4.91
N ALA A 177 -2.16 -6.50 -3.83
CA ALA A 177 -3.14 -7.57 -3.59
C ALA A 177 -4.58 -7.03 -3.42
N LEU A 178 -4.72 -5.82 -2.90
CA LEU A 178 -5.99 -5.12 -2.68
C LEU A 178 -6.40 -4.20 -3.84
N SER A 179 -5.84 -4.37 -5.04
CA SER A 179 -6.07 -3.50 -6.20
C SER A 179 -7.52 -3.40 -6.68
N ASN A 180 -8.40 -4.32 -6.26
CA ASN A 180 -9.84 -4.27 -6.52
C ASN A 180 -10.61 -3.33 -5.57
N TYR A 181 -9.97 -2.82 -4.52
CA TYR A 181 -10.55 -1.89 -3.55
C TYR A 181 -9.96 -0.49 -3.71
N THR A 182 -10.63 0.50 -3.12
CA THR A 182 -10.10 1.87 -3.08
C THR A 182 -9.09 1.99 -1.94
N VAL A 183 -7.81 1.86 -2.27
CA VAL A 183 -6.72 1.83 -1.28
C VAL A 183 -6.07 3.21 -1.11
N GLN A 184 -5.73 3.53 0.14
CA GLN A 184 -4.81 4.62 0.51
C GLN A 184 -3.79 4.05 1.51
N GLY A 185 -2.52 4.43 1.37
CA GLY A 185 -1.43 3.91 2.19
C GLY A 185 -0.54 5.00 2.74
N ILE A 186 -0.11 4.87 4.00
CA ILE A 186 0.97 5.68 4.59
C ILE A 186 2.09 4.73 4.99
N TYR A 187 3.28 4.90 4.42
CA TYR A 187 4.43 4.11 4.83
C TYR A 187 5.01 4.64 6.15
N LEU A 188 5.60 3.75 6.95
CA LEU A 188 6.30 4.11 8.19
C LEU A 188 7.50 5.02 7.89
N LEU A 189 7.77 5.97 8.80
CA LEU A 189 8.89 6.91 8.72
C LEU A 189 10.24 6.22 8.98
N ASN A 190 10.21 5.18 9.80
CA ASN A 190 11.34 4.30 10.08
C ASN A 190 10.87 2.84 10.05
N ASP A 191 11.76 1.97 9.60
CA ASP A 191 11.66 0.52 9.70
C ASP A 191 12.49 0.02 10.90
N GLY A 192 12.45 -1.30 11.16
CA GLY A 192 13.11 -1.91 12.32
C GLY A 192 12.20 -2.73 13.24
N CYS A 193 10.94 -2.93 12.85
CA CYS A 193 9.93 -3.78 13.51
C CYS A 193 9.60 -3.44 14.99
N ILE A 194 10.30 -2.48 15.61
CA ILE A 194 10.13 -2.05 17.00
C ILE A 194 10.09 -0.52 17.03
N ASN A 195 9.14 0.05 17.77
CA ASN A 195 8.98 1.50 17.96
C ASN A 195 8.99 2.28 16.63
N THR A 196 8.33 1.72 15.62
CA THR A 196 8.20 2.39 14.32
C THR A 196 7.25 3.58 14.45
N LEU A 197 7.47 4.60 13.64
CA LEU A 197 6.74 5.86 13.61
C LEU A 197 6.00 5.98 12.28
N VAL A 198 4.87 6.67 12.34
CA VAL A 198 4.09 7.05 11.16
C VAL A 198 3.80 8.54 11.26
N ASN A 199 3.64 9.21 10.13
CA ASN A 199 3.07 10.55 10.13
C ASN A 199 1.59 10.47 10.54
N GLU A 200 1.33 10.67 11.82
CA GLU A 200 -0.01 10.61 12.38
C GLU A 200 -0.98 11.64 11.76
N ASP A 201 -0.47 12.80 11.35
CA ASP A 201 -1.31 13.84 10.74
C ASP A 201 -1.83 13.41 9.37
N GLU A 202 -1.01 12.69 8.59
CA GLU A 202 -1.45 12.08 7.32
C GLU A 202 -2.50 11.00 7.54
N VAL A 203 -2.33 10.15 8.57
CA VAL A 203 -3.32 9.11 8.91
C VAL A 203 -4.64 9.76 9.32
N ILE A 204 -4.61 10.75 10.22
CA ILE A 204 -5.79 11.46 10.69
C ILE A 204 -6.45 12.22 9.55
N TYR A 205 -5.68 12.83 8.64
CA TYR A 205 -6.21 13.46 7.44
C TYR A 205 -7.03 12.48 6.59
N LEU A 206 -6.49 11.29 6.30
CA LEU A 206 -7.23 10.27 5.55
C LEU A 206 -8.52 9.83 6.25
N MET A 207 -8.51 9.72 7.58
CA MET A 207 -9.71 9.41 8.35
C MET A 207 -10.75 10.54 8.27
N ASN A 208 -10.29 11.79 8.30
CA ASN A 208 -11.14 12.99 8.32
C ASN A 208 -11.81 13.27 6.97
N ILE A 209 -11.17 12.95 5.84
CA ILE A 209 -11.73 13.18 4.49
C ILE A 209 -12.85 12.21 4.10
N LEU A 210 -12.98 11.06 4.79
CA LEU A 210 -14.10 10.13 4.62
C LEU A 210 -15.41 10.72 5.09
N LYS A 211 -16.54 10.30 4.51
CA LYS A 211 -17.88 10.76 4.91
C LYS A 211 -18.36 10.06 6.20
N PRO A 212 -18.99 10.77 7.15
CA PRO A 212 -19.10 12.23 7.22
C PRO A 212 -17.73 12.86 7.48
N LYS A 213 -17.44 14.00 6.84
CA LYS A 213 -16.17 14.71 7.04
C LYS A 213 -16.07 15.22 8.48
N THR A 214 -14.89 15.14 9.06
CA THR A 214 -14.63 15.49 10.47
C THR A 214 -13.35 16.32 10.57
N SER A 215 -13.11 16.91 11.74
CA SER A 215 -11.94 17.74 12.05
C SER A 215 -11.20 17.24 13.29
N TYR A 216 -11.12 15.91 13.45
CA TYR A 216 -10.40 15.33 14.57
C TYR A 216 -8.93 15.71 14.52
N THR A 217 -8.37 16.01 15.70
CA THR A 217 -6.96 16.27 15.92
C THR A 217 -6.41 15.23 16.90
N LYS A 218 -5.08 15.24 17.10
CA LYS A 218 -4.40 14.42 18.12
C LYS A 218 -4.88 14.76 19.53
#